data_AF-A0AAN7JR40-F1
#
_entry.id   AF-A0AAN7JR40-F1
#
_cell.length_a   1.000
_cell.length_b   1.000
_cell.length_c   1.000
_cell.angle_alpha   90.00
_cell.angle_beta   90.00
_cell.angle_gamma   90.00
#
_symmetry.space_group_name_H-M   'P 1'
#
loop_
_entity.id
_entity.type
_entity.pdbx_description
1 polymer ?
#
loop_
_entity_poly.entity_id
_entity_poly.type
_entity_poly.pdbx_seq_one_letter_code
_entity_poly.pdbx_strand_id
1 'polypeptide(L)'
;MDVAACSALLNLLAVIILIPLTAFSLLVVKILIGKSIGDPGYPPVRGTVFNMAFCFNRLYDRHTENAKRNPTFRLLASGQSLVCTVDPRNVEHIMKTAFDRYTKGEYNQEITTEFLGEGIFMVDGDKWRQQRKLASFEFSTRVLRDFSCSVFRKNAARLVGFLGDMAARGMDFDVQDI
;
A
#
# COMPACT_ATOMS: atom_id res chain seq x y z
N MET A 1 -53.09 -3.10 6.26
CA MET A 1 -51.69 -3.57 6.39
C MET A 1 -51.68 -4.66 7.43
N ASP A 2 -51.42 -5.90 7.04
CA ASP A 2 -51.46 -7.05 7.94
C ASP A 2 -50.36 -6.96 9.00
N VAL A 3 -50.72 -7.15 10.27
CA VAL A 3 -49.79 -7.12 11.41
C VAL A 3 -48.65 -8.12 11.22
N ALA A 4 -48.92 -9.25 10.56
CA ALA A 4 -47.93 -10.24 10.19
C ALA A 4 -46.90 -9.72 9.17
N ALA A 5 -47.32 -8.94 8.18
CA ALA A 5 -46.43 -8.34 7.18
C ALA A 5 -45.51 -7.27 7.81
N CYS A 6 -46.04 -6.48 8.74
CA CYS A 6 -45.26 -5.48 9.48
C CYS A 6 -44.18 -6.13 10.37
N SER A 7 -44.54 -7.21 11.09
CA SER A 7 -43.60 -7.99 11.90
C SER A 7 -42.51 -8.66 11.06
N ALA A 8 -42.87 -9.24 9.91
CA ALA A 8 -41.92 -9.86 8.99
C ALA A 8 -40.89 -8.85 8.43
N LEU A 9 -41.35 -7.64 8.06
CA LEU A 9 -40.49 -6.56 7.58
C LEU A 9 -39.50 -6.12 8.67
N LEU A 10 -39.97 -5.96 9.91
CA LEU A 10 -39.14 -5.50 11.02
C LEU A 10 -38.04 -6.52 11.38
N ASN A 11 -38.38 -7.81 11.33
CA ASN A 11 -37.40 -8.89 11.51
C ASN A 11 -36.37 -8.94 10.38
N LEU A 12 -36.80 -8.74 9.13
CA LEU A 12 -35.89 -8.70 7.98
C LEU A 12 -34.88 -7.55 8.12
N LEU A 13 -35.36 -6.35 8.48
CA LEU A 13 -34.50 -5.19 8.74
C LEU A 13 -33.54 -5.44 9.90
N ALA A 14 -34.00 -6.08 10.99
CA ALA A 14 -33.15 -6.43 12.12
C ALA A 14 -32.03 -7.41 11.72
N VAL A 15 -32.33 -8.42 10.91
CA VAL A 15 -31.33 -9.39 10.41
C VAL A 15 -30.30 -8.70 9.51
N ILE A 16 -30.74 -7.79 8.63
CA ILE A 16 -29.86 -7.01 7.74
C ILE A 16 -28.86 -6.17 8.54
N ILE A 17 -29.23 -5.68 9.74
CA ILE A 17 -28.33 -4.89 10.61
C ILE A 17 -27.46 -5.79 11.50
N LEU A 18 -28.01 -6.89 12.01
CA LEU A 18 -27.32 -7.75 12.96
C LEU A 18 -26.19 -8.57 12.31
N ILE A 19 -26.37 -9.01 11.06
CA ILE A 19 -25.35 -9.76 10.32
C ILE A 19 -24.05 -8.96 10.16
N PRO A 20 -24.04 -7.72 9.61
CA PRO A 20 -22.80 -6.95 9.47
C PRO A 20 -22.23 -6.55 10.84
N LEU A 21 -23.07 -6.29 11.85
CA LEU A 21 -22.60 -5.96 13.19
C LEU A 21 -21.85 -7.13 13.83
N THR A 22 -22.39 -8.35 13.74
CA THR A 22 -21.74 -9.55 14.26
C THR A 22 -20.47 -9.89 13.46
N ALA A 23 -20.49 -9.75 12.13
CA ALA A 23 -19.31 -9.92 11.29
C ALA A 23 -18.20 -8.92 11.64
N PHE A 24 -18.55 -7.65 11.86
CA PHE A 24 -17.62 -6.60 12.28
C PHE A 24 -17.04 -6.89 13.67
N SER A 25 -17.87 -7.33 14.62
CA SER A 25 -17.42 -7.73 15.95
C SER A 25 -16.42 -8.89 15.88
N LEU A 26 -16.71 -9.94 15.11
CA LEU A 26 -15.79 -11.06 14.90
C LEU A 26 -14.49 -10.62 14.23
N LEU A 27 -14.54 -9.68 13.30
CA LEU A 27 -13.35 -9.10 12.67
C LEU A 27 -12.49 -8.34 13.68
N VAL A 28 -13.08 -7.48 14.51
CA VAL A 28 -12.37 -6.75 15.58
C VAL A 28 -11.72 -7.72 16.55
N VAL A 29 -12.46 -8.74 16.98
CA VAL A 29 -11.96 -9.79 17.85
C VAL A 29 -10.76 -10.50 17.20
N LYS A 30 -10.84 -10.88 15.92
CA LYS A 30 -9.70 -11.47 15.18
C LYS A 30 -8.47 -10.57 15.09
N ILE A 31 -8.64 -9.25 15.05
CA ILE A 31 -7.52 -8.29 15.00
C ILE A 31 -6.82 -8.20 16.37
N LEU A 32 -7.59 -8.28 17.45
CA LEU A 32 -7.09 -8.06 18.82
C LEU A 32 -6.60 -9.35 19.49
N ILE A 33 -7.22 -10.50 19.22
CA ILE A 33 -6.86 -11.78 19.82
C ILE A 33 -5.42 -12.15 19.48
N GLY A 34 -4.68 -12.60 20.51
CA GLY A 34 -3.32 -13.12 20.36
C GLY A 34 -2.27 -12.05 20.04
N LYS A 35 -2.64 -10.76 20.11
CA LYS A 35 -1.69 -9.67 19.90
C LYS A 35 -1.11 -9.17 21.22
N SER A 36 0.21 -9.08 21.28
CA SER A 36 0.94 -8.46 22.39
C SER A 36 0.79 -6.93 22.35
N ILE A 37 -0.38 -6.41 22.74
CA ILE A 37 -0.70 -4.97 22.64
C ILE A 37 0.03 -4.15 23.71
N GLY A 38 0.11 -4.68 24.94
CA GLY A 38 0.72 -4.00 26.08
C GLY A 38 2.06 -4.59 26.52
N ASP A 39 2.65 -5.47 25.72
CA ASP A 39 3.92 -6.13 26.04
C ASP A 39 5.09 -5.16 25.81
N PRO A 40 5.89 -4.84 26.84
CA PRO A 40 7.05 -3.96 26.72
C PRO A 40 8.13 -4.48 25.75
N GLY A 41 8.15 -5.78 25.45
CA GLY A 41 9.08 -6.41 24.51
C GLY A 41 8.76 -6.14 23.03
N TYR A 42 7.59 -5.56 22.72
CA TYR A 42 7.19 -5.24 21.36
C TYR A 42 7.06 -3.74 21.13
N PRO A 43 7.24 -3.25 19.89
CA PRO A 43 6.95 -1.86 19.55
C PRO A 43 5.48 -1.51 19.85
N PRO A 44 5.20 -0.27 20.30
CA PRO A 44 3.87 0.14 20.69
C PRO A 44 2.89 0.06 19.52
N VAL A 45 1.65 -0.34 19.81
CA VAL A 45 0.57 -0.38 18.84
C VAL A 45 -0.02 1.03 18.66
N ARG A 46 -0.04 1.54 17.42
CA ARG A 46 -0.56 2.87 17.06
C ARG A 46 -1.87 2.84 16.27
N GLY A 47 -2.46 1.66 16.11
CA GLY A 47 -3.77 1.49 15.49
C GLY A 47 -3.90 0.17 14.75
N THR A 48 -4.88 0.11 13.86
CA THR A 48 -5.11 -1.02 12.95
C THR A 48 -4.84 -0.59 11.50
N VAL A 49 -4.72 -1.55 10.59
CA VAL A 49 -4.62 -1.29 9.15
C VAL A 49 -5.84 -0.55 8.61
N PHE A 50 -7.02 -0.70 9.23
CA PHE A 50 -8.22 0.03 8.84
C PHE A 50 -8.10 1.53 9.07
N ASN A 51 -7.30 1.96 10.05
CA ASN A 51 -7.02 3.37 10.26
C ASN A 51 -6.30 4.01 9.06
N MET A 52 -5.60 3.20 8.26
CA MET A 52 -5.00 3.64 7.00
C MET A 52 -6.07 3.88 5.93
N ALA A 53 -7.04 2.97 5.81
CA ALA A 53 -8.14 3.09 4.86
C ALA A 53 -9.03 4.31 5.15
N PHE A 54 -9.41 4.51 6.41
CA PHE A 54 -10.23 5.68 6.79
C PHE A 54 -9.52 7.02 6.63
N CYS A 55 -8.19 7.02 6.54
CA CYS A 55 -7.39 8.23 6.44
C CYS A 55 -6.46 8.21 5.24
N PHE A 56 -6.90 7.60 4.15
CA PHE A 56 -6.13 7.45 2.93
C PHE A 56 -5.51 8.78 2.44
N ASN A 57 -6.32 9.85 2.43
CA ASN A 57 -5.89 11.19 2.00
C ASN A 57 -4.86 11.86 2.92
N ARG A 58 -4.72 11.39 4.17
CA ARG A 58 -3.76 11.91 5.16
C ARG A 58 -2.87 10.80 5.73
N LEU A 59 -2.68 9.73 4.96
CA LEU A 59 -1.98 8.54 5.41
C LEU A 59 -0.54 8.88 5.80
N TYR A 60 0.16 9.57 4.90
CA TYR A 60 1.55 9.97 5.11
C TYR A 60 1.73 10.89 6.31
N ASP A 61 0.82 11.86 6.50
CA ASP A 61 0.85 12.76 7.67
C ASP A 61 0.73 11.95 8.97
N ARG A 62 -0.24 11.03 9.04
CA ARG A 62 -0.44 10.17 10.21
C ARG A 62 0.73 9.22 10.47
N HIS A 63 1.30 8.62 9.42
CA HIS A 63 2.50 7.79 9.56
C HIS A 63 3.67 8.62 10.09
N THR A 64 3.83 9.84 9.59
CA THR A 64 4.89 10.77 10.03
C THR A 64 4.70 11.18 11.48
N GLU A 65 3.48 11.52 11.90
CA GLU A 65 3.15 11.85 13.29
C GLU A 65 3.41 10.66 14.24
N ASN A 66 3.02 9.45 13.83
CA ASN A 66 3.31 8.24 14.59
C ASN A 66 4.81 7.99 14.69
N ALA A 67 5.55 8.13 13.59
CA ALA A 67 7.00 7.95 13.53
C ALA A 67 7.76 8.97 14.38
N LYS A 68 7.30 10.23 14.44
CA LYS A 68 7.85 11.26 15.33
C LYS A 68 7.72 10.91 16.81
N ARG A 69 6.62 10.25 17.20
CA ARG A 69 6.38 9.83 18.59
C ARG A 69 7.09 8.53 18.94
N ASN A 70 7.05 7.56 18.03
CA ASN A 70 7.75 6.29 18.13
C ASN A 70 8.37 5.96 16.77
N PRO A 71 9.71 6.00 16.65
CA PRO A 71 10.38 5.67 15.40
C PRO A 71 10.07 4.26 14.88
N THR A 72 9.68 3.34 15.77
CA THR A 72 9.17 2.02 15.41
C THR A 72 7.84 1.78 16.13
N PHE A 73 6.82 1.40 15.38
CA PHE A 73 5.47 1.15 15.90
C PHE A 73 4.78 0.03 15.13
N ARG A 74 3.66 -0.44 15.66
CA ARG A 74 2.85 -1.51 15.07
C ARG A 74 1.47 -1.04 14.65
N LEU A 75 0.99 -1.58 13.53
CA LEU A 75 -0.41 -1.54 13.11
C LEU A 75 -0.97 -2.96 13.11
N LEU A 76 -2.10 -3.17 13.77
CA LEU A 76 -2.72 -4.49 13.84
C LEU A 76 -3.55 -4.77 12.58
N ALA A 77 -3.38 -5.96 12.02
CA ALA A 77 -4.24 -6.52 10.98
C ALA A 77 -4.81 -7.87 11.43
N SER A 78 -5.81 -8.37 10.71
CA SER A 78 -6.27 -9.73 10.88
C SER A 78 -5.13 -10.69 10.51
N GLY A 79 -4.75 -11.57 11.43
CA GLY A 79 -3.67 -12.54 11.23
C GLY A 79 -2.28 -12.01 11.60
N GLN A 80 -1.82 -10.90 11.01
CA GLN A 80 -0.46 -10.38 11.22
C GLN A 80 -0.44 -8.92 11.69
N SER A 81 0.67 -8.50 12.31
CA SER A 81 0.87 -7.09 12.71
C SER A 81 1.92 -6.48 11.81
N LEU A 82 1.62 -5.34 11.20
CA LEU A 82 2.58 -4.59 10.41
C LEU A 82 3.48 -3.81 11.36
N VAL A 83 4.80 -3.99 11.20
CA VAL A 83 5.79 -3.17 11.91
C VAL A 83 6.23 -2.06 10.97
N CYS A 84 6.01 -0.82 11.37
CA CYS A 84 6.47 0.36 10.66
C CYS A 84 7.69 0.93 11.39
N THR A 85 8.77 1.23 10.67
CA THR A 85 9.97 1.79 11.27
C THR A 85 10.61 2.86 10.38
N VAL A 86 11.07 3.93 11.03
CA VAL A 86 11.95 4.97 10.45
C VAL A 86 13.32 5.00 11.15
N ASP A 87 13.57 4.06 12.07
CA ASP A 87 14.86 3.96 12.74
C ASP A 87 15.91 3.49 11.72
N PRO A 88 16.97 4.27 11.45
CA PRO A 88 17.96 3.93 10.43
C PRO A 88 18.64 2.59 10.72
N ARG A 89 18.75 2.16 11.98
CA ARG A 89 19.34 0.86 12.34
C ARG A 89 18.47 -0.30 11.90
N ASN A 90 17.15 -0.16 12.05
CA ASN A 90 16.21 -1.16 11.59
C ASN A 90 16.15 -1.18 10.06
N VAL A 91 16.18 -0.01 9.43
CA VAL A 91 16.21 0.11 7.96
C VAL A 91 17.49 -0.53 7.41
N GLU A 92 18.66 -0.27 7.99
CA GLU A 92 19.90 -0.93 7.58
C GLU A 92 19.84 -2.44 7.80
N HIS A 93 19.30 -2.88 8.94
CA HIS A 93 19.15 -4.30 9.22
C HIS A 93 18.27 -4.99 8.17
N ILE A 94 17.10 -4.42 7.85
CA ILE A 94 16.15 -4.99 6.88
C ILE A 94 16.70 -4.91 5.45
N MET A 95 17.25 -3.76 5.06
CA MET A 95 17.58 -3.49 3.66
C MET A 95 18.97 -3.94 3.24
N LYS A 96 19.86 -4.23 4.20
CA LYS A 96 21.28 -4.54 3.93
C LYS A 96 21.76 -5.75 4.70
N THR A 97 21.76 -5.70 6.04
CA THR A 97 22.46 -6.71 6.86
C THR A 97 21.76 -8.06 6.87
N ALA A 98 20.43 -8.06 6.87
CA ALA A 98 19.60 -9.26 6.95
C ALA A 98 18.56 -9.31 5.82
N PHE A 99 18.88 -8.74 4.65
CA PHE A 99 17.98 -8.62 3.51
C PHE A 99 17.31 -9.96 3.14
N ASP A 100 18.08 -11.05 3.08
CA ASP A 100 17.55 -12.37 2.72
C ASP A 100 16.59 -12.97 3.77
N ARG A 101 16.50 -12.39 4.98
CA ARG A 101 15.55 -12.82 6.03
C ARG A 101 14.17 -12.18 5.87
N TYR A 102 14.06 -11.11 5.09
CA TYR A 102 12.81 -10.38 4.88
C TYR A 102 12.31 -10.64 3.46
N THR A 103 11.39 -11.59 3.32
CA THR A 103 10.72 -11.88 2.04
C THR A 103 9.49 -10.99 1.88
N LYS A 104 8.99 -10.86 0.64
CA LYS A 104 7.72 -10.15 0.40
C LYS A 104 6.53 -10.89 1.02
N GLY A 105 6.69 -12.19 1.26
CA GLY A 105 5.72 -13.05 1.91
C GLY A 105 4.69 -13.61 0.94
N GLU A 106 4.23 -14.82 1.23
CA GLU A 106 3.27 -15.57 0.41
C GLU A 106 1.98 -14.77 0.14
N TYR A 107 1.41 -14.15 1.18
CA TYR A 107 0.22 -13.31 1.05
C TYR A 107 0.37 -12.21 -0.03
N ASN A 108 1.51 -11.51 -0.04
CA ASN A 108 1.73 -10.45 -1.02
C ASN A 108 2.00 -11.01 -2.41
N GLN A 109 2.60 -12.19 -2.53
CA GLN A 109 2.81 -12.85 -3.82
C GLN A 109 1.49 -13.35 -4.40
N GLU A 110 0.62 -13.98 -3.60
CA GLU A 110 -0.68 -14.49 -4.05
C GLU A 110 -1.57 -13.40 -4.66
N ILE A 111 -1.69 -12.25 -3.98
CA ILE A 111 -2.61 -11.18 -4.42
C ILE A 111 -2.12 -10.41 -5.66
N THR A 112 -0.83 -10.48 -5.99
CA THR A 112 -0.24 -9.67 -7.06
C THR A 112 0.28 -10.49 -8.23
N THR A 113 0.60 -11.77 -8.05
CA THR A 113 1.20 -12.61 -9.10
C THR A 113 0.21 -12.83 -10.24
N GLU A 114 -1.09 -12.88 -9.97
CA GLU A 114 -2.12 -12.96 -11.03
C GLU A 114 -2.10 -11.73 -11.95
N PHE A 115 -1.80 -10.55 -11.41
CA PHE A 115 -1.79 -9.29 -12.16
C PHE A 115 -0.43 -8.95 -12.76
N LEU A 116 0.65 -9.14 -12.00
CA LEU A 116 2.02 -8.72 -12.37
C LEU A 116 2.91 -9.88 -12.84
N GLY A 117 2.42 -11.12 -12.76
CA GLY A 117 3.19 -12.32 -13.01
C GLY A 117 4.35 -12.49 -12.01
N GLU A 118 5.27 -13.39 -12.35
CA GLU A 118 6.49 -13.64 -11.58
C GLU A 118 7.61 -12.63 -11.91
N GLY A 119 7.26 -11.35 -11.99
CA GLY A 119 8.18 -10.26 -12.31
C GLY A 119 9.06 -9.82 -11.14
N ILE A 120 9.97 -8.88 -11.42
CA ILE A 120 10.97 -8.34 -10.46
C ILE A 120 10.34 -7.78 -9.19
N PHE A 121 9.07 -7.39 -9.21
CA PHE A 121 8.38 -6.87 -8.03
C PHE A 121 7.85 -7.97 -7.11
N MET A 122 7.72 -9.22 -7.57
CA MET A 122 7.00 -10.28 -6.85
C MET A 122 7.90 -11.42 -6.38
N VAL A 123 8.96 -11.74 -7.13
CA VAL A 123 9.90 -12.80 -6.74
C VAL A 123 10.87 -12.34 -5.66
N ASP A 124 11.39 -13.28 -4.86
CA ASP A 124 12.40 -13.05 -3.82
C ASP A 124 13.73 -13.77 -4.12
N GLY A 125 14.75 -13.52 -3.31
CA GLY A 125 16.03 -14.24 -3.34
C GLY A 125 16.79 -14.16 -4.67
N ASP A 126 17.33 -15.29 -5.12
CA ASP A 126 18.17 -15.36 -6.33
C ASP A 126 17.41 -15.01 -7.62
N LYS A 127 16.14 -15.39 -7.70
CA LYS A 127 15.28 -15.06 -8.86
C LYS A 127 15.14 -13.54 -8.99
N TRP A 128 14.92 -12.85 -7.86
CA TRP A 128 14.93 -11.38 -7.81
C TRP A 128 16.28 -10.78 -8.20
N ARG A 129 17.39 -11.31 -7.64
CA ARG A 129 18.74 -10.84 -7.95
C ARG A 129 19.06 -10.94 -9.44
N GLN A 130 18.70 -12.06 -10.07
CA GLN A 130 18.90 -12.27 -11.50
C GLN A 130 18.07 -11.28 -12.34
N GLN A 131 16.77 -11.16 -12.05
CA GLN A 131 15.89 -10.24 -12.77
C GLN A 131 16.33 -8.78 -12.60
N ARG A 132 16.75 -8.38 -11.40
CA ARG A 132 17.29 -7.04 -11.13
C ARG A 132 18.58 -6.77 -11.90
N LYS A 133 19.49 -7.75 -11.96
CA LYS A 133 20.73 -7.62 -12.73
C LYS A 133 20.43 -7.43 -14.22
N LEU A 134 19.51 -8.20 -14.78
CA LEU A 134 19.08 -8.04 -16.17
C LEU A 134 18.46 -6.66 -16.41
N ALA A 135 17.49 -6.26 -15.57
CA ALA A 135 16.84 -4.96 -15.68
C ALA A 135 17.82 -3.79 -15.57
N SER A 136 18.85 -3.89 -14.72
CA SER A 136 19.83 -2.79 -14.54
C SER A 136 20.60 -2.42 -15.81
N PHE A 137 20.75 -3.34 -16.77
CA PHE A 137 21.42 -3.04 -18.04
C PHE A 137 20.59 -2.10 -18.93
N GLU A 138 19.27 -2.26 -18.92
CA GLU A 138 18.32 -1.38 -19.63
C GLU A 138 18.32 0.04 -19.05
N PHE A 139 18.61 0.19 -17.75
CA PHE A 139 18.75 1.48 -17.07
C PHE A 139 20.19 1.99 -17.02
N SER A 140 21.10 1.45 -17.82
CA SER A 140 22.47 1.95 -17.89
C SER A 140 22.53 3.36 -18.48
N THR A 141 23.50 4.17 -18.06
CA THR A 141 23.68 5.54 -18.56
C THR A 141 23.78 5.60 -20.09
N ARG A 142 24.42 4.58 -20.70
CA ARG A 142 24.54 4.47 -22.15
C ARG A 142 23.18 4.28 -22.81
N VAL A 143 22.38 3.32 -22.34
CA VAL A 143 21.05 3.05 -22.92
C VAL A 143 20.14 4.27 -22.77
N LEU A 144 20.12 4.88 -21.58
CA LEU A 144 19.32 6.08 -21.33
C LEU A 144 19.72 7.25 -22.26
N ARG A 145 21.03 7.46 -22.48
CA ARG A 145 21.53 8.52 -23.35
C ARG A 145 21.26 8.23 -24.83
N ASP A 146 21.60 7.03 -25.28
CA ASP A 146 21.61 6.69 -26.70
C ASP A 146 20.18 6.44 -27.23
N PHE A 147 19.29 5.90 -26.40
CA PHE A 147 17.92 5.57 -26.79
C PHE A 147 16.86 6.45 -26.14
N SER A 148 16.86 6.56 -24.81
CA SER A 148 15.74 7.22 -24.11
C SER A 148 15.75 8.74 -24.28
N CYS A 149 16.91 9.40 -24.37
CA CYS A 149 16.98 10.87 -24.50
C CYS A 149 16.25 11.39 -25.73
N SER A 150 16.35 10.71 -26.88
CA SER A 150 15.67 11.15 -28.11
C SER A 150 14.15 11.05 -27.96
N VAL A 151 13.66 9.95 -27.38
CA VAL A 151 12.25 9.71 -27.07
C VAL A 151 11.72 10.75 -26.08
N PHE A 152 12.45 11.01 -24.99
CA PHE A 152 12.06 12.01 -24.00
C PHE A 152 12.01 13.41 -24.59
N ARG A 153 13.02 13.83 -25.37
CA ARG A 153 13.02 15.14 -26.03
C ARG A 153 11.84 15.30 -27.00
N LYS A 154 11.54 14.25 -27.78
CA LYS A 154 10.41 14.24 -28.69
C LYS A 154 9.07 14.39 -27.95
N ASN A 155 8.86 13.63 -26.88
CA ASN A 155 7.62 13.71 -26.11
C ASN A 155 7.53 15.02 -25.30
N ALA A 156 8.63 15.53 -24.76
CA ALA A 156 8.68 16.83 -24.12
C ALA A 156 8.33 17.96 -25.09
N ALA A 157 8.84 17.93 -26.33
CA ALA A 157 8.49 18.92 -27.35
C ALA A 157 6.99 18.88 -27.70
N ARG A 158 6.40 17.69 -27.78
CA ARG A 158 4.95 17.53 -27.98
C ARG A 158 4.14 18.11 -26.83
N LEU A 159 4.55 17.81 -25.60
CA LEU A 159 3.91 18.35 -24.39
C LEU A 159 4.00 19.88 -24.37
N VAL A 160 5.18 20.46 -24.63
CA VAL A 160 5.37 21.92 -24.71
C VAL A 160 4.47 22.53 -25.78
N GLY A 161 4.35 21.90 -26.95
CA GLY A 161 3.44 22.35 -28.01
C GLY A 161 1.99 22.37 -27.56
N PHE A 162 1.51 21.27 -26.97
CA PHE A 162 0.16 21.18 -26.41
C PHE A 162 -0.10 22.27 -25.37
N LEU A 163 0.82 22.43 -24.41
CA LEU A 163 0.71 23.45 -23.37
C LEU A 163 0.71 24.87 -23.96
N GLY A 164 1.49 25.11 -25.01
CA GLY A 164 1.50 26.38 -25.74
C GLY A 164 0.18 26.70 -26.41
N ASP A 165 -0.45 25.71 -27.05
CA ASP A 165 -1.77 25.85 -27.69
C ASP A 165 -2.87 26.12 -26.64
N MET A 166 -2.84 25.41 -25.51
CA MET A 166 -3.76 25.63 -24.40
C MET A 166 -3.63 27.05 -23.84
N ALA A 167 -2.38 27.49 -23.59
CA ALA A 167 -2.09 28.82 -23.09
C ALA A 167 -2.53 29.92 -24.08
N ALA A 168 -2.28 29.74 -25.38
CA ALA A 168 -2.69 30.70 -26.41
C ALA A 168 -4.21 30.85 -26.51
N ARG A 169 -4.96 29.79 -26.21
CA ARG A 169 -6.43 29.80 -26.17
C ARG A 169 -7.00 30.21 -24.81
N GLY A 170 -6.15 30.42 -23.80
CA GLY A 170 -6.57 30.72 -22.43
C GLY A 170 -7.38 29.59 -21.79
N MET A 171 -7.15 28.34 -22.19
CA MET A 171 -7.89 27.17 -21.67
C MET A 171 -7.16 26.55 -20.49
N ASP A 172 -7.91 26.15 -19.48
CA ASP A 172 -7.46 25.31 -18.39
C ASP A 172 -7.42 23.83 -18.80
N PHE A 173 -6.67 23.04 -18.05
CA PHE A 173 -6.58 21.60 -18.22
C PHE A 173 -6.22 20.93 -16.89
N ASP A 174 -6.59 19.67 -16.74
CA ASP A 174 -6.11 18.83 -15.64
C ASP A 174 -4.77 18.20 -16.04
N VAL A 175 -3.76 18.31 -15.16
CA VAL A 175 -2.44 17.70 -15.36
C VAL A 175 -2.53 16.17 -15.31
N GLN A 176 -3.53 15.60 -14.65
CA GLN A 176 -3.73 14.15 -14.57
C GLN A 176 -4.22 13.54 -15.89
N ASP A 177 -4.78 14.35 -16.78
CA ASP A 177 -5.30 13.93 -18.09
C ASP A 177 -4.23 14.00 -19.21
N ILE A 178 -2.98 14.33 -18.87
CA ILE A 178 -1.84 14.54 -19.79
C ILE A 178 -0.72 13.56 -19.52
#